data_AF-A0A1G1R4M3-F1
#
_entry.id   AF-A0A1G1R4M3-F1
#
_cell.length_a   1.000
_cell.length_b   1.000
_cell.length_c   1.000
_cell.angle_alpha   90.00
_cell.angle_beta   90.00
_cell.angle_gamma   90.00
#
_symmetry.space_group_name_H-M   'P 1'
#
loop_
_entity.id
_entity.type
_entity.pdbx_description
1 polymer ?
#
loop_
_entity_poly.entity_id
_entity_poly.type
_entity_poly.pdbx_seq_one_letter_code
_entity_poly.pdbx_strand_id
1 'polypeptide(L)'
;MRVHSFVWDEKNENHIAEHGVAIFEVEEAILFSKPFYQRSREGKYIAYSLTEEERYLFIVFVIKDSYRIRVISARDMNEKEKRYYKKKKR
;
A
#
# COMPACT_ATOMS: atom_id res chain seq x y z
N MET A 1 -4.96 8.07 -8.67
CA MET A 1 -4.13 8.86 -7.72
C MET A 1 -2.72 8.91 -8.29
N ARG A 2 -1.97 9.99 -8.08
CA ARG A 2 -0.58 10.11 -8.55
C ARG A 2 0.32 10.25 -7.32
N VAL A 3 1.30 9.34 -7.18
CA VAL A 3 2.28 9.33 -6.10
C VAL A 3 3.66 9.42 -6.75
N HIS A 4 4.54 10.25 -6.21
CA HIS A 4 5.89 10.46 -6.74
C HIS A 4 6.99 10.14 -5.74
N SER A 5 6.71 10.26 -4.44
CA SER A 5 7.67 9.84 -3.42
C SER A 5 7.00 9.50 -2.10
N PHE A 6 7.79 8.93 -1.20
CA PHE A 6 7.38 8.41 0.09
C PHE A 6 8.09 9.18 1.20
N VAL A 7 7.42 9.30 2.34
CA VAL A 7 7.99 9.81 3.58
C VAL A 7 8.28 8.62 4.48
N TRP A 8 9.53 8.20 4.48
CA TRP A 8 10.06 7.11 5.30
C TRP A 8 10.81 7.66 6.53
N ASP A 9 10.66 6.96 7.65
CA ASP A 9 11.49 7.07 8.84
C ASP A 9 11.61 5.70 9.51
N GLU A 10 12.57 5.56 10.43
CA GLU A 10 12.81 4.29 11.12
C GLU A 10 11.54 3.69 11.75
N LYS A 11 10.60 4.54 12.21
CA LYS A 11 9.38 4.07 12.85
C LYS A 11 8.45 3.36 11.86
N ASN A 12 8.17 3.95 10.70
CA ASN A 12 7.27 3.29 9.74
C ASN A 12 7.97 2.19 8.95
N GLU A 13 9.28 2.31 8.71
CA GLU A 13 10.08 1.22 8.12
C GLU A 13 10.07 -0.02 9.01
N ASN A 14 10.39 0.11 10.30
CA ASN A 14 10.40 -1.01 11.24
C ASN A 14 9.01 -1.64 11.40
N HIS A 15 7.97 -0.81 11.52
CA HIS A 15 6.60 -1.31 11.65
C HIS A 15 6.14 -2.11 10.42
N ILE A 16 6.57 -1.72 9.22
CA ILE A 16 6.28 -2.48 7.99
C ILE A 16 7.09 -3.78 7.96
N ALA A 17 8.35 -3.73 8.37
CA ALA A 17 9.20 -4.92 8.45
C ALA A 17 8.67 -5.96 9.45
N GLU A 18 8.03 -5.55 10.55
CA GLU A 18 7.33 -6.45 11.49
C GLU A 18 6.21 -7.27 10.83
N HIS A 19 5.68 -6.80 9.69
CA HIS A 19 4.69 -7.53 8.88
C HIS A 19 5.32 -8.40 7.78
N GLY A 20 6.65 -8.50 7.72
CA GLY A 20 7.34 -9.27 6.67
C GLY A 20 7.18 -8.65 5.28
N VAL A 21 7.05 -7.33 5.21
CA VAL A 21 6.98 -6.58 3.96
C VAL A 21 8.21 -5.69 3.88
N ALA A 22 8.90 -5.70 2.75
CA ALA A 22 10.01 -4.81 2.49
C ALA A 22 9.54 -3.48 1.90
N ILE A 23 10.31 -2.42 2.13
CA ILE A 23 10.01 -1.07 1.62
C ILE A 23 9.86 -1.09 0.10
N PHE A 24 10.76 -1.79 -0.61
CA PHE A 24 10.73 -1.85 -2.07
C PHE A 24 9.43 -2.48 -2.60
N GLU A 25 8.85 -3.47 -1.91
CA GLU A 25 7.58 -4.08 -2.31
C GLU A 25 6.42 -3.08 -2.20
N VAL A 26 6.47 -2.21 -1.18
CA VAL A 26 5.49 -1.13 -1.01
C VAL A 26 5.63 -0.08 -2.11
N GLU A 27 6.86 0.32 -2.42
CA GLU A 27 7.13 1.28 -3.49
C GLU A 27 6.70 0.73 -4.85
N GLU A 28 7.04 -0.53 -5.14
CA GLU A 28 6.64 -1.22 -6.35
C GLU A 28 5.11 -1.31 -6.48
N ALA A 29 4.46 -1.80 -5.43
CA ALA A 29 3.01 -1.95 -5.36
C ALA A 29 2.26 -0.64 -5.62
N ILE A 30 2.84 0.51 -5.23
CA ILE A 30 2.23 1.83 -5.36
C ILE A 30 2.57 2.49 -6.70
N LEU A 31 3.81 2.38 -7.18
CA LEU A 31 4.29 3.11 -8.36
C LEU A 31 4.11 2.33 -9.66
N PHE A 32 4.22 1.00 -9.64
CA PHE A 32 4.31 0.19 -10.86
C PHE A 32 3.14 -0.79 -11.02
N SER A 33 2.61 -1.35 -9.94
CA SER A 33 1.67 -2.48 -10.00
C SER A 33 0.18 -2.10 -10.18
N LYS A 34 -0.12 -0.87 -10.63
CA LYS A 34 -1.48 -0.33 -10.89
C LYS A 34 -2.48 -0.67 -9.76
N PRO A 35 -2.22 -0.23 -8.52
CA PRO A 35 -3.04 -0.59 -7.37
C PRO A 35 -4.46 -0.03 -7.46
N PHE A 36 -5.39 -0.74 -6.83
CA PHE A 36 -6.73 -0.22 -6.56
C PHE A 36 -6.71 0.62 -5.28
N TYR A 37 -7.05 1.91 -5.39
CA TYR A 37 -7.09 2.81 -4.25
C TYR A 37 -8.51 2.98 -3.72
N GLN A 38 -8.65 2.95 -2.40
CA GLN A 38 -9.88 3.22 -1.69
C GLN A 38 -9.64 4.28 -0.61
N ARG A 39 -10.49 5.31 -0.58
CA ARG A 39 -10.49 6.27 0.53
C ARG A 39 -11.14 5.62 1.75
N SER A 40 -10.47 5.71 2.90
CA SER A 40 -10.98 5.26 4.19
C SER A 40 -11.46 6.47 5.01
N ARG A 41 -11.82 6.24 6.28
CA ARG A 41 -12.17 7.29 7.24
C ARG A 41 -10.95 8.18 7.53
N GLU A 42 -11.23 9.41 7.99
CA GLU A 42 -10.22 10.30 8.59
C GLU A 42 -8.99 10.58 7.70
N GLY A 43 -9.18 10.76 6.40
CA GLY A 43 -8.09 11.14 5.49
C GLY A 43 -7.06 10.04 5.20
N LYS A 44 -7.33 8.80 5.62
CA LYS A 44 -6.51 7.63 5.27
C LYS A 44 -6.92 7.06 3.91
N TYR A 45 -5.96 6.45 3.24
CA TYR A 45 -6.12 5.74 1.99
C TYR A 45 -5.64 4.32 2.14
N ILE A 46 -6.25 3.42 1.37
CA ILE A 46 -5.88 2.03 1.27
C ILE A 46 -5.51 1.77 -0.19
N ALA A 47 -4.36 1.14 -0.44
CA ALA A 47 -4.02 0.55 -1.71
C ALA A 47 -4.11 -0.98 -1.60
N TYR A 48 -4.74 -1.58 -2.59
CA TYR A 48 -4.74 -3.01 -2.83
C TYR A 48 -3.90 -3.27 -4.07
N SER A 49 -2.86 -4.06 -3.96
CA SER A 49 -1.93 -4.34 -5.07
C SER A 49 -1.53 -5.80 -5.15
N LEU A 50 -1.07 -6.19 -6.33
CA LEU A 50 -0.40 -7.48 -6.56
C LEU A 50 1.01 -7.14 -7.07
N THR A 51 2.04 -7.48 -6.31
CA THR A 51 3.43 -7.27 -6.72
C THR A 51 3.82 -8.23 -7.85
N GLU A 52 4.97 -7.99 -8.48
CA GLU A 52 5.55 -8.86 -9.50
C GLU A 52 5.87 -10.26 -8.94
N GLU A 53 6.23 -10.36 -7.66
CA GLU A 53 6.43 -11.63 -6.94
C GLU A 53 5.11 -12.28 -6.45
N GLU A 54 3.99 -11.91 -7.06
CA GLU A 54 2.65 -12.44 -6.77
C GLU A 54 2.15 -12.25 -5.32
N ARG A 55 2.70 -11.28 -4.58
CA ARG A 55 2.22 -10.95 -3.24
C ARG A 55 1.07 -9.94 -3.28
N TYR A 56 0.01 -10.27 -2.57
CA TYR A 56 -1.17 -9.41 -2.46
C TYR A 56 -1.00 -8.47 -1.27
N LEU A 57 -0.69 -7.19 -1.51
CA LEU A 57 -0.44 -6.23 -0.44
C LEU A 57 -1.64 -5.33 -0.14
N PHE A 58 -1.93 -5.20 1.15
CA PHE A 58 -2.83 -4.22 1.74
C PHE A 58 -2.00 -3.11 2.37
N ILE A 59 -2.05 -1.90 1.81
CA ILE A 59 -1.19 -0.79 2.22
C ILE A 59 -2.08 0.38 2.69
N VAL A 60 -1.88 0.83 3.93
CA VAL A 60 -2.54 2.00 4.50
C VAL A 60 -1.58 3.18 4.48
N PHE A 61 -2.00 4.31 3.95
CA PHE A 61 -1.17 5.51 3.90
C PHE A 61 -2.01 6.79 4.04
N VAL A 62 -1.32 7.90 4.29
CA VAL A 62 -1.88 9.25 4.28
C VAL A 62 -1.14 10.09 3.26
N ILE A 63 -1.85 11.04 2.64
CA ILE A 63 -1.25 12.03 1.75
C ILE A 63 -0.67 13.16 2.62
N LYS A 64 0.60 13.52 2.40
CA LYS A 64 1.28 14.60 3.13
C LYS A 64 1.23 15.92 2.36
N ASP A 65 1.49 15.88 1.06
CA ASP A 65 1.29 16.99 0.13
C ASP A 65 0.94 16.46 -1.26
N SER A 66 1.00 17.31 -2.30
CA SER A 66 0.43 17.04 -3.62
C SER A 66 0.84 15.70 -4.24
N TYR A 67 1.98 15.10 -3.90
CA TYR A 67 2.40 13.80 -4.44
C TYR A 67 3.21 12.92 -3.47
N ARG A 68 3.40 13.35 -2.22
CA ARG A 68 4.10 12.57 -1.20
C ARG A 68 3.13 11.86 -0.27
N ILE A 69 3.38 10.58 -0.03
CA ILE A 69 2.60 9.78 0.92
C ILE A 69 3.45 9.31 2.09
N ARG A 70 2.82 9.15 3.25
CA ARG A 70 3.40 8.42 4.37
C ARG A 70 2.65 7.12 4.55
N VAL A 71 3.35 6.00 4.38
CA VAL A 71 2.80 4.68 4.66
C VAL A 71 2.71 4.50 6.17
N ILE A 72 1.53 4.10 6.62
CA ILE A 72 1.19 3.86 8.02
C ILE A 72 1.36 2.38 8.36
N SER A 73 0.97 1.48 7.46
CA SER A 73 1.12 0.03 7.60
C SER A 73 1.05 -0.63 6.23
N ALA A 74 1.77 -1.73 6.04
CA ALA A 74 1.68 -2.60 4.87
C ALA A 74 1.77 -4.05 5.33
N ARG A 75 0.92 -4.91 4.77
CA ARG A 75 0.87 -6.34 5.10
C ARG A 75 0.27 -7.14 3.95
N ASP A 76 0.37 -8.46 4.03
CA ASP A 76 -0.38 -9.34 3.14
C ASP A 76 -1.90 -9.17 3.33
N MET A 77 -2.64 -9.25 2.23
CA MET A 77 -4.09 -9.32 2.21
C MET A 77 -4.57 -10.64 2.82
N ASN A 78 -5.64 -10.58 3.61
CA ASN A 78 -6.38 -11.78 3.99
C ASN A 78 -7.28 -12.27 2.84
N GLU A 79 -7.86 -13.46 2.99
CA GLU A 79 -8.71 -14.08 1.95
C GLU A 79 -9.98 -13.28 1.59
N LYS A 80 -10.50 -12.46 2.52
CA LYS A 80 -11.63 -11.57 2.21
C LYS A 80 -11.16 -10.40 1.33
N GLU A 81 -10.01 -9.82 1.66
CA GLU A 81 -9.40 -8.71 0.92
C GLU A 81 -8.94 -9.14 -0.47
N LYS A 82 -8.31 -10.32 -0.61
CA LYS A 82 -7.93 -10.87 -1.92
C LYS A 82 -9.15 -11.05 -2.83
N ARG A 83 -10.25 -11.61 -2.31
CA ARG A 83 -11.51 -11.76 -3.06
C ARG A 83 -12.10 -10.40 -3.44
N TYR A 84 -12.07 -9.44 -2.53
CA TYR A 84 -12.53 -8.08 -2.79
C TYR A 84 -11.70 -7.40 -3.91
N TYR A 85 -10.37 -7.46 -3.82
CA TYR A 85 -9.46 -6.93 -4.83
C TYR A 85 -9.68 -7.56 -6.20
N LYS A 86 -9.76 -8.90 -6.28
CA LYS A 86 -10.05 -9.63 -7.53
C LYS A 86 -11.39 -9.22 -8.15
N LYS A 87 -12.43 -8.96 -7.34
CA LYS A 87 -13.73 -8.47 -7.83
C LYS A 87 -13.65 -7.04 -8.37
N LYS A 88 -12.76 -6.20 -7.83
CA LYS A 88 -12.57 -4.81 -8.27
C LYS A 88 -11.63 -4.66 -9.47
N LYS A 89 -10.75 -5.64 -9.71
CA LYS A 89 -9.83 -5.68 -10.85
C LYS A 89 -10.48 -6.23 -12.14
N ARG A 90 -11.63 -6.91 -12.04
CA ARG A 90 -12.50 -7.25 -13.18
C ARG A 90 -13.23 -6.01 -13.67
#